data_AF-A0A956DDK2-F1
#
_entry.id   AF-A0A956DDK2-F1
#
_cell.length_a   1.000
_cell.length_b   1.000
_cell.length_c   1.000
_cell.angle_alpha   90.00
_cell.angle_beta   90.00
_cell.angle_gamma   90.00
#
_symmetry.space_group_name_H-M   'P 1'
#
loop_
_entity.id
_entity.type
_entity.pdbx_description
1 polymer ?
#
loop_
_entity_poly.entity_id
_entity_poly.type
_entity_poly.pdbx_seq_one_letter_code
_entity_poly.pdbx_strand_id
1 'polypeptide(L)'
;YTKGSHDSDTESTHVQMRQNVLPILETWDVDVVLGGHSHIYERSFLVQGAYDTPTTAAGHILDPGDGRVEGDGPYDLAGPGSVYVVAGHGGAGVSGDADHPLMFFSEVDYGSVIVDVEGDVMTLTNVRRDGEVTDTATLVKGEGVHVLAPRGGERLPLARPYDVRWTAPAGGTADLDVSYDDGATWAAIAAGEANDGAFTWTPTVPGERVRLRVAVGAASDESGTFAIAAESDLELIPFGGAWEYSDGAAAPDAAWRTTTGGWPSGDAELGYGDGDEVTTLLDADPNVPTVYFRRAITIEGDVLSATLDVLYDDAIAVWIDDRRVASVNVGDEAHDAFATAASSDDETMSFDLDPSVFRRGTIVVAALVKQANASSSDLSFDLRLRARVRADVPEVDGGVAPRPDGSTPTEDGGSTTPPRDGGSTEEGGGGGGCGCSAGGDPVSAPLLGLWWAIRRRRRRLEGR
;
A
#
# COMPACT_ATOMS: atom_id res chain seq x y z
N TYR A 1 -20.57 -4.55 -21.40
CA TYR A 1 -21.68 -3.89 -20.68
C TYR A 1 -21.17 -2.57 -20.15
N THR A 2 -21.86 -1.46 -20.38
CA THR A 2 -21.51 -0.14 -19.82
C THR A 2 -22.63 0.88 -20.10
N LYS A 3 -22.85 1.80 -19.15
CA LYS A 3 -23.56 3.09 -19.32
C LYS A 3 -22.67 4.26 -18.85
N GLY A 4 -21.37 4.14 -19.10
CA GLY A 4 -20.37 5.16 -18.82
C GLY A 4 -20.33 6.24 -19.90
N SER A 5 -19.13 6.57 -20.37
CA SER A 5 -18.95 7.49 -21.51
C SER A 5 -19.41 6.88 -22.84
N HIS A 6 -19.73 5.58 -22.84
CA HIS A 6 -20.32 4.83 -23.94
C HIS A 6 -21.56 4.07 -23.47
N ASP A 7 -22.52 3.88 -24.38
CA ASP A 7 -23.77 3.15 -24.11
C ASP A 7 -23.83 1.82 -24.87
N SER A 8 -23.68 0.72 -24.12
CA SER A 8 -23.66 -0.62 -24.68
C SER A 8 -25.01 -1.18 -25.16
N ASP A 9 -26.11 -0.44 -25.00
CA ASP A 9 -27.43 -0.77 -25.56
C ASP A 9 -27.69 -0.09 -26.91
N THR A 10 -26.98 1.00 -27.23
CA THR A 10 -27.27 1.81 -28.42
C THR A 10 -26.11 1.85 -29.43
N GLU A 11 -24.87 1.63 -28.99
CA GLU A 11 -23.70 1.66 -29.87
C GLU A 11 -23.47 0.33 -30.59
N SER A 12 -23.49 0.37 -31.93
CA SER A 12 -23.47 -0.83 -32.78
C SER A 12 -22.30 -1.80 -32.51
N THR A 13 -21.10 -1.31 -32.20
CA THR A 13 -19.92 -2.14 -31.89
C THR A 13 -20.10 -2.88 -30.57
N HIS A 14 -20.63 -2.22 -29.55
CA HIS A 14 -20.93 -2.83 -28.26
C HIS A 14 -22.04 -3.87 -28.38
N VAL A 15 -23.11 -3.57 -29.13
CA VAL A 15 -24.19 -4.53 -29.40
C VAL A 15 -23.67 -5.77 -30.13
N GLN A 16 -22.82 -5.59 -31.15
CA GLN A 16 -22.23 -6.72 -31.89
C GLN A 16 -21.30 -7.57 -31.02
N MET A 17 -20.51 -6.96 -30.12
CA MET A 17 -19.69 -7.72 -29.16
C MET A 17 -20.55 -8.59 -28.26
N ARG A 18 -21.66 -8.06 -27.75
CA ARG A 18 -22.60 -8.79 -26.90
C ARG A 18 -23.29 -9.94 -27.61
N GLN A 19 -23.72 -9.74 -28.85
CA GLN A 19 -24.46 -10.77 -29.59
C GLN A 19 -23.58 -11.87 -30.19
N ASN A 20 -22.31 -11.57 -30.50
CA ASN A 20 -21.46 -12.49 -31.26
C ASN A 20 -20.25 -13.02 -30.48
N VAL A 21 -19.72 -12.25 -29.53
CA VAL A 21 -18.49 -12.61 -28.82
C VAL A 21 -18.79 -13.14 -27.42
N LEU A 22 -19.67 -12.49 -26.67
CA LEU A 22 -20.00 -12.94 -25.30
C LEU A 22 -20.55 -14.38 -25.23
N PRO A 23 -21.41 -14.85 -26.16
CA PRO A 23 -21.84 -16.25 -26.16
C PRO A 23 -20.67 -17.22 -26.31
N ILE A 24 -19.62 -16.83 -27.04
CA ILE A 24 -18.41 -17.65 -27.19
C ILE A 24 -17.66 -17.68 -25.85
N LEU A 25 -17.41 -16.53 -25.23
CA LEU A 25 -16.70 -16.44 -23.95
C LEU A 25 -17.43 -17.24 -22.86
N GLU A 26 -18.74 -17.07 -22.74
CA GLU A 26 -19.55 -17.77 -21.74
C GLU A 26 -19.64 -19.29 -22.03
N THR A 27 -19.63 -19.72 -23.30
CA THR A 27 -19.56 -21.15 -23.65
C THR A 27 -18.23 -21.78 -23.20
N TRP A 28 -17.16 -20.99 -23.15
CA TRP A 28 -15.84 -21.43 -22.70
C TRP A 28 -15.60 -21.18 -21.21
N ASP A 29 -16.63 -20.78 -20.46
CA ASP A 29 -16.58 -20.63 -19.00
C ASP A 29 -15.50 -19.62 -18.58
N VAL A 30 -15.47 -18.47 -19.27
CA VAL A 30 -14.60 -17.35 -18.93
C VAL A 30 -15.07 -16.74 -17.62
N ASP A 31 -14.22 -16.73 -16.60
CA ASP A 31 -14.57 -16.25 -15.26
C ASP A 31 -14.73 -14.73 -15.21
N VAL A 32 -13.83 -14.00 -15.86
CA VAL A 32 -13.80 -12.53 -15.86
C VAL A 32 -13.53 -11.98 -17.26
N VAL A 33 -14.27 -10.93 -17.65
CA VAL A 33 -14.05 -10.18 -18.88
C VAL A 33 -13.70 -8.73 -18.53
N LEU A 34 -12.46 -8.34 -18.81
CA LEU A 34 -11.98 -6.96 -18.63
C LEU A 34 -12.12 -6.17 -19.93
N GLY A 35 -12.79 -5.02 -19.85
CA GLY A 35 -12.96 -4.06 -20.95
C GLY A 35 -12.51 -2.66 -20.56
N GLY A 36 -12.43 -1.78 -21.56
CA GLY A 36 -12.19 -0.35 -21.38
C GLY A 36 -13.06 0.45 -22.34
N HIS A 37 -12.48 1.47 -22.98
CA HIS A 37 -13.14 2.39 -23.92
C HIS A 37 -14.17 3.32 -23.28
N SER A 38 -15.08 2.79 -22.46
CA SER A 38 -15.93 3.59 -21.58
C SER A 38 -15.09 4.12 -20.42
N HIS A 39 -15.01 5.44 -20.28
CA HIS A 39 -14.18 6.12 -19.31
C HIS A 39 -14.85 6.14 -17.93
N ILE A 40 -14.95 4.97 -17.31
CA ILE A 40 -15.59 4.74 -16.01
C ILE A 40 -15.02 3.45 -15.39
N TYR A 41 -15.19 3.26 -14.08
CA TYR A 41 -15.13 1.95 -13.46
C TYR A 41 -16.53 1.36 -13.34
N GLU A 42 -16.75 0.13 -13.82
CA GLU A 42 -17.98 -0.62 -13.56
C GLU A 42 -17.65 -2.09 -13.32
N ARG A 43 -18.31 -2.73 -12.37
CA ARG A 43 -18.25 -4.18 -12.14
C ARG A 43 -19.66 -4.75 -12.10
N SER A 44 -19.87 -5.82 -12.87
CA SER A 44 -21.15 -6.54 -12.86
C SER A 44 -21.31 -7.45 -11.66
N PHE A 45 -22.55 -7.85 -11.41
CA PHE A 45 -22.86 -9.10 -10.72
C PHE A 45 -22.24 -10.30 -11.44
N LEU A 46 -22.32 -11.51 -10.87
CA LEU A 46 -22.11 -12.73 -11.65
C LEU A 46 -23.29 -12.90 -12.62
N VAL A 47 -23.03 -12.81 -13.92
CA VAL A 47 -24.08 -12.80 -14.94
C VAL A 47 -23.84 -13.83 -16.04
N GLN A 48 -24.92 -14.16 -16.74
CA GLN A 48 -24.87 -14.97 -17.96
C GLN A 48 -26.01 -14.63 -18.92
N GLY A 49 -25.73 -14.69 -20.22
CA GLY A 49 -26.77 -14.71 -21.25
C GLY A 49 -27.42 -13.37 -21.58
N ALA A 50 -26.92 -12.24 -21.05
CA ALA A 50 -27.55 -10.92 -21.20
C ALA A 50 -27.20 -10.26 -22.55
N TYR A 51 -27.54 -10.87 -23.67
CA TYR A 51 -27.08 -10.39 -24.99
C TYR A 51 -28.00 -9.35 -25.64
N ASP A 52 -29.26 -9.30 -25.21
CA ASP A 52 -30.29 -8.45 -25.81
C ASP A 52 -30.21 -6.99 -25.36
N THR A 53 -30.66 -6.09 -26.24
CA THR A 53 -30.74 -4.64 -26.02
C THR A 53 -32.18 -4.15 -26.19
N PRO A 54 -32.72 -3.31 -25.29
CA PRO A 54 -32.11 -2.83 -24.06
C PRO A 54 -31.83 -3.95 -23.06
N THR A 55 -30.75 -3.81 -22.30
CA THR A 55 -30.37 -4.83 -21.31
C THR A 55 -31.40 -4.91 -20.19
N THR A 56 -31.72 -6.13 -19.76
CA THR A 56 -32.49 -6.34 -18.52
C THR A 56 -31.70 -7.17 -17.53
N ALA A 57 -31.89 -6.94 -16.23
CA ALA A 57 -31.29 -7.76 -15.18
C ALA A 57 -32.00 -9.11 -15.00
N ALA A 58 -33.32 -9.12 -15.21
CA ALA A 58 -34.17 -10.26 -14.94
C ALA A 58 -33.75 -11.48 -15.79
N GLY A 59 -33.44 -12.59 -15.12
CA GLY A 59 -33.05 -13.85 -15.75
C GLY A 59 -31.57 -13.93 -16.16
N HIS A 60 -30.78 -12.90 -15.88
CA HIS A 60 -29.37 -12.83 -16.29
C HIS A 60 -28.37 -12.71 -15.13
N ILE A 61 -28.81 -12.22 -13.97
CA ILE A 61 -28.01 -12.24 -12.75
C ILE A 61 -28.11 -13.63 -12.13
N LEU A 62 -26.98 -14.33 -12.05
CA LEU A 62 -26.86 -15.65 -11.44
C LEU A 62 -26.60 -15.54 -9.94
N ASP A 63 -25.74 -14.61 -9.56
CA ASP A 63 -25.48 -14.26 -8.17
C ASP A 63 -25.66 -12.74 -7.98
N PRO A 64 -26.70 -12.30 -7.23
CA PRO A 64 -26.94 -10.90 -6.95
C PRO A 64 -26.05 -10.36 -5.81
N GLY A 65 -25.11 -11.15 -5.30
CA GLY A 65 -24.24 -10.74 -4.22
C GLY A 65 -23.20 -9.70 -4.61
N ASP A 66 -22.56 -9.10 -3.62
CA ASP A 66 -21.49 -8.12 -3.78
C ASP A 66 -20.14 -8.73 -4.14
N GLY A 67 -19.96 -10.02 -3.85
CA GLY A 67 -18.73 -10.77 -4.13
C GLY A 67 -17.63 -10.47 -3.13
N ARG A 68 -17.90 -9.78 -2.01
CA ARG A 68 -16.89 -9.38 -1.03
C ARG A 68 -16.76 -10.44 0.06
N VAL A 69 -15.52 -10.73 0.46
CA VAL A 69 -15.22 -11.65 1.56
C VAL A 69 -15.88 -11.23 2.87
N GLU A 70 -15.92 -9.92 3.13
CA GLU A 70 -16.55 -9.33 4.33
C GLU A 70 -18.05 -9.01 4.16
N GLY A 71 -18.58 -9.18 2.94
CA GLY A 71 -19.95 -8.90 2.56
C GLY A 71 -20.79 -10.18 2.57
N ASP A 72 -21.36 -10.53 1.41
CA ASP A 72 -22.12 -11.77 1.24
C ASP A 72 -21.29 -12.99 0.80
N GLY A 73 -19.97 -12.79 0.66
CA GLY A 73 -19.02 -13.82 0.30
C GLY A 73 -18.54 -13.71 -1.15
N PRO A 74 -17.56 -14.54 -1.54
CA PRO A 74 -17.05 -14.55 -2.90
C PRO A 74 -18.07 -15.15 -3.89
N TYR A 75 -17.97 -14.77 -5.16
CA TYR A 75 -18.69 -15.44 -6.24
C TYR A 75 -18.18 -16.88 -6.41
N ASP A 76 -19.09 -17.85 -6.35
CA ASP A 76 -18.80 -19.27 -6.59
C ASP A 76 -18.86 -19.59 -8.09
N LEU A 77 -17.72 -19.99 -8.66
CA LEU A 77 -17.56 -20.36 -10.06
C LEU A 77 -17.57 -21.89 -10.28
N ALA A 78 -18.21 -22.65 -9.39
CA ALA A 78 -18.55 -24.05 -9.66
C ALA A 78 -19.59 -24.19 -10.78
N GLY A 79 -20.43 -23.17 -10.98
CA GLY A 79 -21.42 -23.04 -12.06
C GLY A 79 -20.97 -22.11 -13.19
N PRO A 80 -21.74 -22.03 -14.28
CA PRO A 80 -21.45 -21.08 -15.35
C PRO A 80 -21.65 -19.64 -14.88
N GLY A 81 -20.94 -18.69 -15.48
CA GLY A 81 -21.12 -17.27 -15.21
C GLY A 81 -19.83 -16.48 -15.42
N SER A 82 -19.97 -15.18 -15.63
CA SER A 82 -18.83 -14.28 -15.76
C SER A 82 -19.07 -12.98 -15.00
N VAL A 83 -18.00 -12.43 -14.42
CA VAL A 83 -17.97 -11.04 -13.97
C VAL A 83 -17.39 -10.17 -15.07
N TYR A 84 -18.08 -9.10 -15.43
CA TYR A 84 -17.66 -8.13 -16.43
C TYR A 84 -17.19 -6.86 -15.74
N VAL A 85 -15.97 -6.42 -16.07
CA VAL A 85 -15.37 -5.22 -15.49
C VAL A 85 -15.02 -4.23 -16.60
N VAL A 86 -15.45 -2.99 -16.44
CA VAL A 86 -15.00 -1.85 -17.24
C VAL A 86 -13.92 -1.13 -16.43
N ALA A 87 -12.67 -1.20 -16.88
CA ALA A 87 -11.52 -0.56 -16.27
C ALA A 87 -10.99 0.56 -17.18
N GLY A 88 -11.88 1.46 -17.66
CA GLY A 88 -11.53 2.50 -18.63
C GLY A 88 -11.18 3.87 -18.04
N HIS A 89 -11.05 3.96 -16.72
CA HIS A 89 -10.94 5.21 -15.96
C HIS A 89 -9.49 5.62 -15.62
N GLY A 90 -8.52 5.26 -16.47
CA GLY A 90 -7.09 5.46 -16.20
C GLY A 90 -6.51 6.85 -16.52
N GLY A 91 -7.28 7.78 -17.10
CA GLY A 91 -6.78 9.15 -17.35
C GLY A 91 -7.47 9.97 -18.43
N ALA A 92 -8.27 9.36 -19.30
CA ALA A 92 -9.19 10.10 -20.18
C ALA A 92 -10.44 10.53 -19.40
N GLY A 93 -11.05 11.66 -19.76
CA GLY A 93 -12.14 12.28 -18.99
C GLY A 93 -13.26 11.30 -18.66
N VAL A 94 -13.47 11.08 -17.35
CA VAL A 94 -14.47 10.15 -16.83
C VAL A 94 -15.88 10.76 -16.89
N SER A 95 -16.86 9.97 -17.31
CA SER A 95 -18.27 10.39 -17.42
C SER A 95 -19.22 9.21 -17.57
N GLY A 96 -20.53 9.49 -17.49
CA GLY A 96 -21.60 8.53 -17.77
C GLY A 96 -22.73 8.57 -16.76
N ASP A 97 -23.81 7.85 -17.07
CA ASP A 97 -24.99 7.73 -16.20
C ASP A 97 -24.78 6.67 -15.10
N ALA A 98 -23.85 5.73 -15.32
CA ALA A 98 -23.44 4.71 -14.35
C ALA A 98 -24.58 3.78 -13.85
N ASP A 99 -25.67 3.67 -14.62
CA ASP A 99 -26.93 3.03 -14.24
C ASP A 99 -27.21 1.71 -14.99
N HIS A 100 -26.17 1.08 -15.55
CA HIS A 100 -26.33 -0.14 -16.33
C HIS A 100 -26.90 -1.28 -15.44
N PRO A 101 -27.98 -1.97 -15.85
CA PRO A 101 -28.78 -2.84 -14.97
C PRO A 101 -28.08 -4.13 -14.50
N LEU A 102 -26.94 -4.47 -15.11
CA LEU A 102 -26.10 -5.60 -14.69
C LEU A 102 -24.96 -5.19 -13.76
N MET A 103 -24.73 -3.90 -13.54
CA MET A 103 -23.63 -3.42 -12.71
C MET A 103 -24.01 -3.47 -11.25
N PHE A 104 -23.18 -4.12 -10.46
CA PHE A 104 -23.25 -4.08 -9.00
C PHE A 104 -22.67 -2.76 -8.49
N PHE A 105 -21.54 -2.35 -9.06
CA PHE A 105 -20.83 -1.14 -8.66
C PHE A 105 -20.38 -0.35 -9.89
N SER A 106 -20.52 0.97 -9.82
CA SER A 106 -20.09 1.91 -10.85
C SER A 106 -19.51 3.16 -10.19
N GLU A 107 -18.37 3.65 -10.69
CA GLU A 107 -17.71 4.85 -10.16
C GLU A 107 -17.17 5.72 -11.30
N VAL A 108 -17.54 7.01 -11.26
CA VAL A 108 -17.08 8.04 -12.21
C VAL A 108 -15.93 8.83 -11.59
N ASP A 109 -14.81 8.15 -11.34
CA ASP A 109 -13.55 8.76 -10.90
C ASP A 109 -12.37 8.04 -11.55
N TYR A 110 -11.19 8.64 -11.52
CA TYR A 110 -9.97 8.06 -12.06
C TYR A 110 -9.39 7.02 -11.12
N GLY A 111 -8.71 6.02 -11.69
CA GLY A 111 -8.23 4.89 -10.91
C GLY A 111 -7.68 3.76 -11.78
N SER A 112 -7.53 2.60 -11.16
CA SER A 112 -7.04 1.38 -11.79
C SER A 112 -7.60 0.14 -11.09
N VAL A 113 -7.66 -0.97 -11.83
CA VAL A 113 -8.09 -2.27 -11.28
C VAL A 113 -6.87 -3.18 -11.13
N ILE A 114 -6.67 -3.70 -9.93
CA ILE A 114 -5.72 -4.75 -9.60
C ILE A 114 -6.44 -6.09 -9.70
N VAL A 115 -5.80 -7.07 -10.33
CA VAL A 115 -6.26 -8.46 -10.40
C VAL A 115 -5.21 -9.32 -9.74
N ASP A 116 -5.55 -9.87 -8.57
CA ASP A 116 -4.74 -10.85 -7.86
C ASP A 116 -5.29 -12.25 -8.09
N VAL A 117 -4.41 -13.22 -8.32
CA VAL A 117 -4.78 -14.61 -8.56
C VAL A 117 -3.81 -15.51 -7.81
N GLU A 118 -4.34 -16.25 -6.85
CA GLU A 118 -3.59 -17.28 -6.17
C GLU A 118 -4.41 -18.57 -6.10
N GLY A 119 -3.83 -19.63 -6.67
CA GLY A 119 -4.50 -20.92 -6.80
C GLY A 119 -5.83 -20.76 -7.53
N ASP A 120 -6.91 -21.16 -6.87
CA ASP A 120 -8.27 -21.15 -7.39
C ASP A 120 -9.09 -19.92 -6.92
N VAL A 121 -8.45 -18.91 -6.33
CA VAL A 121 -9.11 -17.69 -5.88
C VAL A 121 -8.54 -16.48 -6.63
N MET A 122 -9.43 -15.63 -7.13
CA MET A 122 -9.11 -14.38 -7.79
C MET A 122 -9.76 -13.22 -7.03
N THR A 123 -9.01 -12.14 -6.79
CA THR A 123 -9.54 -10.91 -6.21
C THR A 123 -9.36 -9.74 -7.18
N LEU A 124 -10.45 -9.04 -7.44
CA LEU A 124 -10.51 -7.78 -8.17
C LEU A 124 -10.53 -6.65 -7.15
N THR A 125 -9.68 -5.63 -7.35
CA THR A 125 -9.63 -4.45 -6.46
C THR A 125 -9.57 -3.18 -7.29
N ASN A 126 -10.56 -2.30 -7.15
CA ASN A 126 -10.53 -0.97 -7.74
C ASN A 126 -9.86 0.01 -6.78
N VAL A 127 -8.86 0.72 -7.27
CA VAL A 127 -8.10 1.73 -6.53
C VAL A 127 -8.28 3.07 -7.22
N ARG A 128 -8.95 4.01 -6.55
CA ARG A 128 -9.11 5.39 -7.01
C ARG A 128 -7.76 6.11 -6.99
N ARG A 129 -7.62 7.18 -7.79
CA ARG A 129 -6.38 7.95 -7.95
C ARG A 129 -5.82 8.57 -6.66
N ASP A 130 -6.65 8.70 -5.62
CA ASP A 130 -6.26 9.17 -4.28
C ASP A 130 -5.76 8.02 -3.38
N GLY A 131 -5.72 6.80 -3.90
CA GLY A 131 -5.29 5.60 -3.19
C GLY A 131 -6.42 4.88 -2.45
N GLU A 132 -7.65 5.38 -2.48
CA GLU A 132 -8.78 4.72 -1.82
C GLU A 132 -9.18 3.45 -2.59
N VAL A 133 -9.31 2.33 -1.88
CA VAL A 133 -9.92 1.11 -2.42
C VAL A 133 -11.43 1.26 -2.35
N THR A 134 -12.09 1.41 -3.50
CA THR A 134 -13.53 1.74 -3.55
C THR A 134 -14.41 0.54 -3.85
N ASP A 135 -13.82 -0.51 -4.42
CA ASP A 135 -14.53 -1.74 -4.69
C ASP A 135 -13.59 -2.95 -4.68
N THR A 136 -14.11 -4.06 -4.19
CA THR A 136 -13.44 -5.36 -4.19
C THR A 136 -14.46 -6.45 -4.56
N ALA A 137 -13.98 -7.51 -5.19
CA ALA A 137 -14.74 -8.74 -5.36
C ALA A 137 -13.79 -9.93 -5.45
N THR A 138 -14.19 -11.06 -4.88
CA THR A 138 -13.45 -12.31 -4.90
C THR A 138 -14.26 -13.36 -5.63
N LEU A 139 -13.58 -14.14 -6.46
CA LEU A 139 -14.15 -15.25 -7.22
C LEU A 139 -13.39 -16.51 -6.83
N VAL A 140 -14.12 -17.57 -6.50
CA VAL A 140 -13.55 -18.86 -6.10
C VAL A 140 -13.93 -19.92 -7.12
N LYS A 141 -12.95 -20.71 -7.56
CA LYS A 141 -13.12 -21.74 -8.57
C LYS A 141 -13.01 -23.14 -7.96
N GLY A 142 -14.02 -23.96 -8.20
CA GLY A 142 -14.03 -25.35 -7.75
C GLY A 142 -14.59 -25.53 -6.34
N GLU A 143 -14.74 -26.79 -5.95
CA GLU A 143 -15.25 -27.18 -4.64
C GLU A 143 -14.06 -27.47 -3.70
N GLY A 144 -14.07 -26.93 -2.49
CA GLY A 144 -13.00 -27.17 -1.54
C GLY A 144 -12.97 -26.18 -0.39
N VAL A 145 -11.90 -26.29 0.40
CA VAL A 145 -11.51 -25.23 1.34
C VAL A 145 -10.72 -24.21 0.54
N HIS A 146 -10.99 -22.93 0.74
CA HIS A 146 -10.22 -21.84 0.15
C HIS A 146 -9.99 -20.76 1.19
N VAL A 147 -8.73 -20.42 1.46
CA VAL A 147 -8.39 -19.31 2.35
C VAL A 147 -8.74 -18.00 1.64
N LEU A 148 -9.52 -17.12 2.26
CA LEU A 148 -9.97 -15.87 1.65
C LEU A 148 -9.24 -14.64 2.21
N ALA A 149 -8.71 -14.75 3.44
CA ALA A 149 -7.87 -13.73 4.05
C ALA A 149 -6.98 -14.40 5.13
N PRO A 150 -5.66 -14.14 5.17
CA PRO A 150 -4.89 -13.39 4.18
C PRO A 150 -4.68 -14.19 2.88
N ARG A 151 -4.32 -13.49 1.81
CA ARG A 151 -4.08 -14.03 0.46
C ARG A 151 -2.62 -13.89 0.00
N GLY A 152 -1.77 -13.26 0.78
CA GLY A 152 -0.38 -13.01 0.42
C GLY A 152 -0.15 -11.56 -0.02
N GLY A 153 1.08 -11.09 0.20
CA GLY A 153 1.49 -9.71 -0.05
C GLY A 153 1.05 -8.72 1.03
N GLU A 154 0.10 -9.06 1.90
CA GLU A 154 -0.31 -8.17 2.99
C GLU A 154 0.80 -7.97 4.03
N ARG A 155 0.71 -6.86 4.75
CA ARG A 155 1.52 -6.58 5.93
C ARG A 155 0.59 -6.39 7.12
N LEU A 156 0.41 -7.43 7.92
CA LEU A 156 -0.47 -7.42 9.08
C LEU A 156 0.21 -6.73 10.27
N PRO A 157 -0.51 -5.91 11.05
CA PRO A 157 0.02 -5.31 12.26
C PRO A 157 0.15 -6.36 13.38
N LEU A 158 1.34 -6.44 13.98
CA LEU A 158 1.63 -7.27 15.13
C LEU A 158 0.71 -6.91 16.32
N ALA A 159 0.29 -7.92 17.08
CA ALA A 159 -0.50 -7.81 18.29
C ALA A 159 -1.85 -7.08 18.13
N ARG A 160 -2.41 -7.09 16.91
CA ARG A 160 -3.77 -6.59 16.64
C ARG A 160 -4.66 -7.73 16.12
N PRO A 161 -5.96 -7.75 16.48
CA PRO A 161 -6.89 -8.73 15.92
C PRO A 161 -6.96 -8.64 14.40
N TYR A 162 -6.97 -9.80 13.75
CA TYR A 162 -7.11 -9.98 12.32
C TYR A 162 -8.03 -11.16 12.05
N ASP A 163 -9.02 -10.97 11.18
CA ASP A 163 -9.94 -12.04 10.82
C ASP A 163 -9.34 -12.89 9.70
N VAL A 164 -8.98 -14.12 10.04
CA VAL A 164 -8.70 -15.16 9.04
C VAL A 164 -10.04 -15.59 8.47
N ARG A 165 -10.18 -15.56 7.14
CA ARG A 165 -11.41 -15.90 6.43
C ARG A 165 -11.19 -17.08 5.51
N TRP A 166 -12.20 -17.93 5.36
CA TRP A 166 -12.18 -19.03 4.40
C TRP A 166 -13.59 -19.36 3.91
N THR A 167 -13.67 -20.08 2.80
CA THR A 167 -14.89 -20.80 2.40
C THR A 167 -14.61 -22.30 2.36
N ALA A 168 -15.61 -23.11 2.69
CA ALA A 168 -15.53 -24.57 2.71
C ALA A 168 -16.93 -25.19 2.59
N PRO A 169 -17.06 -26.48 2.21
CA PRO A 169 -18.32 -27.20 2.28
C PRO A 169 -18.93 -27.13 3.69
N ALA A 170 -20.24 -26.96 3.79
CA ALA A 170 -20.93 -26.72 5.05
C ALA A 170 -20.78 -27.86 6.07
N GLY A 171 -20.65 -27.49 7.34
CA GLY A 171 -20.54 -28.40 8.49
C GLY A 171 -19.09 -28.80 8.82
N GLY A 172 -18.94 -29.53 9.92
CA GLY A 172 -17.62 -29.91 10.45
C GLY A 172 -16.95 -28.80 11.25
N THR A 173 -15.63 -28.93 11.42
CA THR A 173 -14.78 -28.00 12.14
C THR A 173 -13.55 -27.65 11.30
N ALA A 174 -12.98 -26.48 11.54
CA ALA A 174 -11.75 -26.00 10.92
C ALA A 174 -10.57 -26.07 11.90
N ASP A 175 -9.42 -26.51 11.40
CA ASP A 175 -8.14 -26.39 12.07
C ASP A 175 -7.31 -25.33 11.34
N LEU A 176 -6.65 -24.44 12.09
CA LEU A 176 -5.88 -23.34 11.55
C LEU A 176 -4.43 -23.44 12.03
N ASP A 177 -3.49 -23.37 11.09
CA ASP A 177 -2.05 -23.38 11.34
C ASP A 177 -1.38 -22.14 10.74
N VAL A 178 -0.29 -21.70 11.35
CA VAL A 178 0.61 -20.65 10.85
C VAL A 178 2.02 -21.20 10.62
N SER A 179 2.66 -20.72 9.56
CA SER A 179 4.07 -20.91 9.27
C SER A 179 4.77 -19.55 9.26
N TYR A 180 5.98 -19.48 9.82
CA TYR A 180 6.86 -18.30 9.78
C TYR A 180 8.08 -18.51 8.86
N ASP A 181 8.12 -19.64 8.16
CA ASP A 181 9.22 -20.11 7.31
C ASP A 181 8.73 -20.53 5.91
N ASP A 182 7.72 -19.82 5.40
CA ASP A 182 7.13 -20.01 4.07
C ASP A 182 6.55 -21.40 3.80
N GLY A 183 6.00 -22.03 4.84
CA GLY A 183 5.32 -23.32 4.80
C GLY A 183 6.20 -24.54 5.10
N ALA A 184 7.47 -24.34 5.51
CA ALA A 184 8.36 -25.45 5.85
C ALA A 184 7.98 -26.11 7.19
N THR A 185 7.59 -25.33 8.19
CA THR A 185 7.04 -25.78 9.47
C THR A 185 5.75 -25.05 9.79
N TRP A 186 4.86 -25.74 10.52
CA TRP A 186 3.52 -25.27 10.86
C TRP A 186 3.27 -25.40 12.35
N ALA A 187 2.66 -24.38 12.95
CA ALA A 187 2.18 -24.40 14.32
C ALA A 187 0.68 -24.08 14.36
N ALA A 188 -0.07 -24.82 15.18
CA ALA A 188 -1.50 -24.59 15.34
C ALA A 188 -1.76 -23.22 15.98
N ILE A 189 -2.65 -22.43 15.38
CA ILE A 189 -3.24 -21.22 15.97
C ILE A 189 -4.61 -21.50 16.57
N ALA A 190 -5.36 -22.45 16.01
CA ALA A 190 -6.66 -22.89 16.50
C ALA A 190 -6.96 -24.32 16.02
N ALA A 191 -7.77 -25.07 16.76
CA ALA A 191 -8.16 -26.42 16.38
C ALA A 191 -9.61 -26.71 16.80
N GLY A 192 -10.36 -27.39 15.94
CA GLY A 192 -11.77 -27.70 16.17
C GLY A 192 -12.69 -26.49 16.16
N GLU A 193 -12.30 -25.40 15.49
CA GLU A 193 -13.12 -24.20 15.35
C GLU A 193 -14.37 -24.48 14.53
N ALA A 194 -15.43 -23.71 14.76
CA ALA A 194 -16.63 -23.83 13.93
C ALA A 194 -16.28 -23.56 12.46
N ASN A 195 -16.78 -24.38 11.54
CA ASN A 195 -16.64 -24.10 10.11
C ASN A 195 -17.72 -23.08 9.67
N ASP A 196 -17.58 -21.85 10.14
CA ASP A 196 -18.46 -20.71 9.85
C ASP A 196 -17.80 -19.61 8.99
N GLY A 197 -16.56 -19.85 8.54
CA GLY A 197 -15.86 -19.05 7.55
C GLY A 197 -14.97 -17.95 8.12
N ALA A 198 -14.87 -17.81 9.44
CA ALA A 198 -14.03 -16.79 10.08
C ALA A 198 -13.40 -17.23 11.41
N PHE A 199 -12.19 -16.76 11.67
CA PHE A 199 -11.50 -16.89 12.96
C PHE A 199 -10.67 -15.63 13.24
N THR A 200 -10.92 -14.98 14.38
CA THR A 200 -10.13 -13.80 14.77
C THR A 200 -8.83 -14.23 15.44
N TRP A 201 -7.71 -14.03 14.75
CA TRP A 201 -6.36 -14.28 15.21
C TRP A 201 -5.68 -12.99 15.71
N THR A 202 -4.85 -13.07 16.74
CA THR A 202 -3.97 -11.96 17.17
C THR A 202 -2.51 -12.42 17.05
N PRO A 203 -1.80 -12.10 15.95
CA PRO A 203 -0.41 -12.51 15.77
C PRO A 203 0.50 -11.87 16.82
N THR A 204 1.36 -12.66 17.45
CA THR A 204 2.31 -12.19 18.48
C THR A 204 3.77 -12.31 18.06
N VAL A 205 4.04 -12.86 16.89
CA VAL A 205 5.38 -13.10 16.36
C VAL A 205 5.51 -12.38 15.02
N PRO A 206 6.51 -11.50 14.83
CA PRO A 206 6.74 -10.85 13.54
C PRO A 206 7.39 -11.82 12.53
N GLY A 207 7.23 -11.57 11.23
CA GLY A 207 7.82 -12.40 10.18
C GLY A 207 7.58 -11.81 8.79
N GLU A 208 8.54 -11.96 7.86
CA GLU A 208 8.38 -11.52 6.45
C GLU A 208 7.88 -12.63 5.53
N ARG A 209 7.90 -13.88 6.01
CA ARG A 209 7.61 -15.09 5.22
C ARG A 209 6.55 -15.94 5.91
N VAL A 210 5.43 -15.30 6.24
CA VAL A 210 4.34 -15.93 6.99
C VAL A 210 3.31 -16.51 6.03
N ARG A 211 2.77 -17.69 6.35
CA ARG A 211 1.65 -18.33 5.64
C ARG A 211 0.65 -18.89 6.64
N LEU A 212 -0.62 -18.92 6.25
CA LEU A 212 -1.68 -19.57 7.01
C LEU A 212 -2.23 -20.78 6.24
N ARG A 213 -2.66 -21.80 6.98
CA ARG A 213 -3.36 -22.96 6.44
C ARG A 213 -4.66 -23.13 7.19
N VAL A 214 -5.72 -23.40 6.44
CA VAL A 214 -7.02 -23.81 6.98
C VAL A 214 -7.31 -25.22 6.50
N ALA A 215 -7.66 -26.12 7.42
CA ALA A 215 -8.02 -27.49 7.12
C ALA A 215 -9.44 -27.79 7.61
N VAL A 216 -10.27 -28.40 6.75
CA VAL A 216 -11.61 -28.89 7.09
C VAL A 216 -11.71 -30.35 6.66
N GLY A 217 -11.74 -31.26 7.64
CA GLY A 217 -11.70 -32.70 7.37
C GLY A 217 -10.38 -33.12 6.72
N ALA A 218 -10.45 -33.65 5.49
CA ALA A 218 -9.27 -34.07 4.73
C ALA A 218 -8.81 -33.03 3.69
N ALA A 219 -9.56 -31.95 3.52
CA ALA A 219 -9.23 -30.86 2.60
C ALA A 219 -8.54 -29.73 3.36
N SER A 220 -7.62 -29.04 2.70
CA SER A 220 -6.95 -27.87 3.23
C SER A 220 -6.56 -26.93 2.10
N ASP A 221 -6.46 -25.65 2.44
CA ASP A 221 -5.87 -24.63 1.57
C ASP A 221 -4.93 -23.74 2.38
N GLU A 222 -4.01 -23.09 1.66
CA GLU A 222 -2.97 -22.26 2.23
C GLU A 222 -3.02 -20.87 1.60
N SER A 223 -2.77 -19.83 2.40
CA SER A 223 -2.54 -18.49 1.89
C SER A 223 -1.22 -18.40 1.12
N GLY A 224 -1.08 -17.31 0.38
CA GLY A 224 0.21 -16.80 -0.06
C GLY A 224 1.08 -16.31 1.08
N THR A 225 2.30 -15.93 0.73
CA THR A 225 3.27 -15.36 1.67
C THR A 225 2.88 -13.93 2.01
N PHE A 226 2.65 -13.64 3.27
CA PHE A 226 2.43 -12.30 3.81
C PHE A 226 3.43 -11.98 4.92
N ALA A 227 3.44 -10.74 5.41
CA ALA A 227 4.30 -10.32 6.50
C ALA A 227 3.50 -9.85 7.72
N ILE A 228 4.12 -9.94 8.89
CA ILE A 228 3.62 -9.42 10.16
C ILE A 228 4.71 -8.52 10.74
N ALA A 229 4.37 -7.25 10.97
CA ALA A 229 5.32 -6.24 11.45
C ALA A 229 4.70 -5.40 12.57
N ALA A 230 5.55 -4.92 13.48
CA ALA A 230 5.10 -4.00 14.52
C ALA A 230 4.80 -2.62 13.94
N GLU A 231 3.70 -2.01 14.35
CA GLU A 231 3.33 -0.65 14.00
C GLU A 231 3.11 0.17 15.26
N SER A 232 3.73 1.35 15.33
CA SER A 232 3.68 2.24 16.49
C SER A 232 3.40 3.67 16.07
N ASP A 233 2.59 4.38 16.85
CA ASP A 233 2.43 5.82 16.74
C ASP A 233 3.54 6.49 17.57
N LEU A 234 4.38 7.28 16.90
CA LEU A 234 5.56 7.93 17.47
C LEU A 234 5.43 9.46 17.38
N GLU A 235 5.89 10.15 18.42
CA GLU A 235 6.16 11.59 18.37
C GLU A 235 7.64 11.78 18.03
N LEU A 236 7.93 11.99 16.74
CA LEU A 236 9.29 12.09 16.21
C LEU A 236 9.95 13.41 16.62
N ILE A 237 9.16 14.48 16.69
CA ILE A 237 9.56 15.78 17.23
C ILE A 237 8.42 16.24 18.14
N PRO A 238 8.63 16.39 19.46
CA PRO A 238 7.65 17.01 20.35
C PRO A 238 7.73 18.54 20.26
N PHE A 239 6.63 19.22 20.62
CA PHE A 239 6.69 20.64 20.96
C PHE A 239 7.67 20.88 22.13
N GLY A 240 8.25 22.08 22.19
CA GLY A 240 9.26 22.47 23.15
C GLY A 240 10.63 21.82 22.89
N GLY A 241 10.83 21.24 21.70
CA GLY A 241 12.06 20.55 21.35
C GLY A 241 13.19 21.49 20.95
N ALA A 242 14.44 21.03 21.07
CA ALA A 242 15.60 21.76 20.58
C ALA A 242 15.63 21.89 19.04
N TRP A 243 15.95 23.09 18.56
CA TRP A 243 16.19 23.42 17.16
C TRP A 243 17.54 24.11 16.98
N GLU A 244 18.20 23.86 15.86
CA GLU A 244 19.24 24.77 15.37
C GLU A 244 18.58 25.95 14.68
N TYR A 245 19.07 27.16 14.90
CA TYR A 245 18.48 28.38 14.33
C TYR A 245 19.50 29.32 13.69
N SER A 246 19.05 30.10 12.71
CA SER A 246 19.80 31.19 12.08
C SER A 246 18.88 32.39 11.93
N ASP A 247 19.13 33.43 12.72
CA ASP A 247 18.32 34.64 12.90
C ASP A 247 19.08 35.93 12.49
N GLY A 248 20.26 35.78 11.88
CA GLY A 248 21.07 36.91 11.43
C GLY A 248 20.64 37.52 10.10
N ALA A 249 21.17 38.70 9.79
CA ALA A 249 20.86 39.47 8.57
C ALA A 249 21.35 38.88 7.24
N ALA A 250 21.92 37.67 7.24
CA ALA A 250 22.41 37.00 6.05
C ALA A 250 21.69 35.66 5.90
N ALA A 251 21.27 35.36 4.66
CA ALA A 251 20.71 34.06 4.33
C ALA A 251 21.72 32.93 4.61
N PRO A 252 21.27 31.78 5.13
CA PRO A 252 22.12 30.61 5.27
C PRO A 252 22.55 30.05 3.91
N ASP A 253 23.57 29.18 3.91
CA ASP A 253 23.94 28.45 2.70
C ASP A 253 22.80 27.54 2.21
N ALA A 254 22.81 27.16 0.93
CA ALA A 254 21.73 26.39 0.32
C ALA A 254 21.51 24.99 0.92
N ALA A 255 22.47 24.43 1.68
CA ALA A 255 22.38 23.08 2.24
C ALA A 255 21.65 23.04 3.59
N TRP A 256 21.19 24.18 4.10
CA TRP A 256 20.52 24.28 5.40
C TRP A 256 19.30 23.37 5.58
N ARG A 257 18.64 22.99 4.48
CA ARG A 257 17.46 22.09 4.46
C ARG A 257 17.80 20.60 4.51
N THR A 258 19.07 20.23 4.37
CA THR A 258 19.50 18.82 4.24
C THR A 258 20.65 18.45 5.18
N THR A 259 21.23 19.43 5.87
CA THR A 259 22.34 19.23 6.79
C THR A 259 22.14 20.04 8.06
N THR A 260 22.64 19.52 9.18
CA THR A 260 22.70 20.21 10.48
C THR A 260 24.16 20.43 10.89
N GLY A 261 24.36 21.28 11.89
CA GLY A 261 25.66 21.62 12.47
C GLY A 261 26.13 23.03 12.12
N GLY A 262 26.78 23.68 13.08
CA GLY A 262 27.39 25.01 12.91
C GLY A 262 26.48 26.20 13.23
N TRP A 263 25.21 25.96 13.58
CA TRP A 263 24.28 26.97 14.07
C TRP A 263 24.16 26.91 15.60
N PRO A 264 23.79 28.02 16.28
CA PRO A 264 23.32 27.95 17.65
C PRO A 264 22.07 27.07 17.76
N SER A 265 21.82 26.54 18.95
CA SER A 265 20.64 25.71 19.23
C SER A 265 19.98 26.13 20.53
N GLY A 266 18.65 26.07 20.55
CA GLY A 266 17.82 26.37 21.72
C GLY A 266 16.53 25.56 21.70
N ASP A 267 15.94 25.38 22.87
CA ASP A 267 14.64 24.73 23.02
C ASP A 267 13.54 25.68 22.56
N ALA A 268 12.56 25.13 21.85
CA ALA A 268 11.33 25.85 21.53
C ALA A 268 10.49 26.08 22.81
N GLU A 269 9.62 27.07 22.87
CA GLU A 269 9.32 28.05 21.82
C GLU A 269 10.49 29.02 21.58
N LEU A 270 10.78 29.30 20.30
CA LEU A 270 11.81 30.27 19.90
C LEU A 270 11.14 31.50 19.32
N GLY A 271 11.51 32.69 19.81
CA GLY A 271 10.87 33.93 19.40
C GLY A 271 11.54 35.19 19.92
N TYR A 272 10.89 36.35 19.80
CA TYR A 272 11.50 37.65 20.11
C TYR A 272 11.47 38.08 21.59
N GLY A 273 10.89 37.25 22.46
CA GLY A 273 11.03 37.39 23.91
C GLY A 273 9.92 38.22 24.55
N ASP A 274 8.66 38.02 24.13
CA ASP A 274 7.48 38.71 24.68
C ASP A 274 6.94 38.06 25.98
N GLY A 275 7.53 36.93 26.42
CA GLY A 275 7.47 36.47 27.82
C GLY A 275 7.13 35.00 28.03
N ASP A 276 6.96 34.25 26.95
CA ASP A 276 6.66 32.82 26.87
C ASP A 276 7.77 31.99 26.20
N GLU A 277 8.68 32.63 25.48
CA GLU A 277 9.72 31.93 24.72
C GLU A 277 10.81 31.38 25.63
N VAL A 278 11.17 30.12 25.36
CA VAL A 278 12.27 29.45 26.05
C VAL A 278 13.61 29.95 25.51
N THR A 279 13.69 30.18 24.20
CA THR A 279 14.87 30.73 23.53
C THR A 279 14.55 32.03 22.82
N THR A 280 15.12 33.13 23.31
CA THR A 280 15.02 34.43 22.65
C THR A 280 15.96 34.53 21.44
N LEU A 281 15.43 34.99 20.32
CA LEU A 281 16.11 35.23 19.04
C LEU A 281 16.52 36.70 18.89
N LEU A 282 17.26 37.02 17.83
CA LEU A 282 17.65 38.39 17.50
C LEU A 282 16.45 39.23 17.04
N ASP A 283 15.92 40.05 17.93
CA ASP A 283 15.02 41.17 17.63
C ASP A 283 15.85 42.42 17.25
N ALA A 284 15.85 42.78 15.97
CA ALA A 284 16.64 43.87 15.39
C ALA A 284 15.75 45.07 15.00
N ASP A 285 16.31 46.27 14.94
CA ASP A 285 15.63 47.46 14.40
C ASP A 285 16.40 48.02 13.19
N PRO A 286 15.91 47.84 11.95
CA PRO A 286 14.70 47.09 11.55
C PRO A 286 14.86 45.58 11.67
N ASN A 287 13.74 44.86 11.82
CA ASN A 287 13.75 43.42 12.03
C ASN A 287 14.23 42.62 10.82
N VAL A 288 14.89 41.49 11.09
CA VAL A 288 15.30 40.55 10.05
C VAL A 288 14.04 39.86 9.51
N PRO A 289 13.77 39.89 8.20
CA PRO A 289 12.49 39.40 7.68
C PRO A 289 12.27 37.89 7.81
N THR A 290 13.35 37.11 7.91
CA THR A 290 13.27 35.64 7.92
C THR A 290 14.20 35.03 8.97
N VAL A 291 13.68 34.12 9.77
CA VAL A 291 14.44 33.23 10.64
C VAL A 291 14.36 31.80 10.11
N TYR A 292 15.45 31.04 10.23
CA TYR A 292 15.53 29.66 9.79
C TYR A 292 15.74 28.72 10.96
N PHE A 293 15.08 27.57 10.90
CA PHE A 293 15.16 26.52 11.90
C PHE A 293 15.44 25.18 11.24
N ARG A 294 16.20 24.30 11.89
CA ARG A 294 16.38 22.92 11.42
C ARG A 294 16.68 21.95 12.55
N ARG A 295 16.33 20.70 12.32
CA ARG A 295 16.57 19.59 13.25
C ARG A 295 16.76 18.29 12.47
N ALA A 296 17.77 17.51 12.86
CA ALA A 296 17.94 16.16 12.37
C ALA A 296 17.15 15.18 13.26
N ILE A 297 16.45 14.24 12.64
CA ILE A 297 15.78 13.11 13.31
C ILE A 297 16.14 11.81 12.61
N THR A 298 16.03 10.69 13.32
CA THR A 298 16.27 9.35 12.76
C THR A 298 14.98 8.55 12.74
N ILE A 299 14.67 7.94 11.61
CA ILE A 299 13.49 7.08 11.42
C ILE A 299 13.97 5.65 11.16
N GLU A 300 13.59 4.72 12.04
CA GLU A 300 14.04 3.31 12.03
C GLU A 300 13.13 2.37 11.23
N GLY A 301 12.10 2.88 10.55
CA GLY A 301 11.13 2.08 9.81
C GLY A 301 10.41 2.84 8.70
N ASP A 302 9.38 2.22 8.13
CA ASP A 302 8.54 2.85 7.10
C ASP A 302 7.46 3.71 7.74
N VAL A 303 7.39 4.99 7.35
CA VAL A 303 6.30 5.89 7.76
C VAL A 303 5.03 5.51 6.99
N LEU A 304 3.94 5.27 7.70
CA LEU A 304 2.62 4.93 7.13
C LEU A 304 1.70 6.13 7.07
N SER A 305 1.82 7.05 8.03
CA SER A 305 1.14 8.34 8.05
C SER A 305 1.93 9.31 8.93
N ALA A 306 1.81 10.60 8.67
CA ALA A 306 2.41 11.63 9.52
C ALA A 306 1.58 12.90 9.55
N THR A 307 1.57 13.54 10.71
CA THR A 307 0.93 14.84 10.93
C THR A 307 1.95 15.81 11.49
N LEU A 308 1.98 17.00 10.91
CA LEU A 308 2.82 18.11 11.29
C LEU A 308 1.95 19.19 11.92
N ASP A 309 2.21 19.53 13.17
CA ASP A 309 1.61 20.68 13.85
C ASP A 309 2.67 21.77 13.98
N VAL A 310 2.33 22.99 13.62
CA VAL A 310 3.22 24.15 13.72
C VAL A 310 2.57 25.22 14.58
N LEU A 311 3.39 25.93 15.35
CA LEU A 311 3.11 27.22 15.96
C LEU A 311 4.02 28.22 15.24
N TYR A 312 3.44 29.27 14.68
CA TYR A 312 4.16 30.24 13.88
C TYR A 312 3.51 31.60 13.94
N ASP A 313 4.33 32.63 13.70
CA ASP A 313 3.87 33.98 13.44
C ASP A 313 4.10 34.41 12.00
N ASP A 314 3.13 35.15 11.49
CA ASP A 314 2.96 35.74 10.17
C ASP A 314 3.00 34.75 8.99
N ALA A 315 4.10 34.03 8.81
CA ALA A 315 4.25 33.02 7.76
C ALA A 315 5.26 31.93 8.10
N ILE A 316 5.00 30.72 7.63
CA ILE A 316 5.89 29.57 7.78
C ILE A 316 5.96 28.75 6.50
N ALA A 317 7.13 28.17 6.23
CA ALA A 317 7.26 27.06 5.30
C ALA A 317 8.17 25.98 5.89
N VAL A 318 7.84 24.71 5.62
CA VAL A 318 8.52 23.54 6.21
C VAL A 318 8.96 22.57 5.10
N TRP A 319 10.14 21.99 5.28
CA TRP A 319 10.77 21.00 4.42
C TRP A 319 11.18 19.75 5.19
N ILE A 320 11.15 18.63 4.47
CA ILE A 320 11.83 17.38 4.85
C ILE A 320 12.83 17.08 3.75
N ASP A 321 14.13 17.10 4.06
CA ASP A 321 15.23 16.88 3.09
C ASP A 321 15.04 17.65 1.76
N ASP A 322 14.81 18.96 1.85
CA ASP A 322 14.58 19.88 0.71
C ASP A 322 13.26 19.67 -0.08
N ARG A 323 12.41 18.71 0.27
CA ARG A 323 11.04 18.63 -0.24
C ARG A 323 10.11 19.50 0.62
N ARG A 324 9.49 20.52 0.03
CA ARG A 324 8.53 21.39 0.75
C ARG A 324 7.27 20.60 1.08
N VAL A 325 6.86 20.59 2.35
CA VAL A 325 5.73 19.79 2.86
C VAL A 325 4.60 20.64 3.43
N ALA A 326 4.88 21.85 3.89
CA ALA A 326 3.87 22.79 4.39
C ALA A 326 4.26 24.23 4.05
N SER A 327 3.26 25.10 3.90
CA SER A 327 3.47 26.54 3.71
C SER A 327 2.19 27.33 4.03
N VAL A 328 2.34 28.40 4.80
CA VAL A 328 1.30 29.39 5.09
C VAL A 328 1.91 30.78 4.88
N ASN A 329 1.22 31.65 4.14
CA ASN A 329 1.61 33.06 3.93
C ASN A 329 3.03 33.33 3.37
N VAL A 330 3.74 32.31 2.85
CA VAL A 330 5.04 32.47 2.18
C VAL A 330 4.84 32.60 0.67
N GLY A 331 4.98 33.83 0.14
CA GLY A 331 4.91 34.12 -1.30
C GLY A 331 6.28 34.08 -1.98
N ASP A 332 7.31 34.62 -1.33
CA ASP A 332 8.70 34.67 -1.81
C ASP A 332 9.62 34.15 -0.70
N GLU A 333 10.46 33.16 -1.00
CA GLU A 333 11.36 32.51 -0.05
C GLU A 333 12.70 33.28 0.15
N ALA A 334 12.92 34.37 -0.58
CA ALA A 334 14.09 35.24 -0.41
C ALA A 334 14.20 35.74 1.05
N HIS A 335 15.43 35.82 1.58
CA HIS A 335 15.68 36.16 2.98
C HIS A 335 15.16 37.55 3.38
N ASP A 336 15.18 38.50 2.44
CA ASP A 336 14.75 39.88 2.62
C ASP A 336 13.26 40.11 2.31
N ALA A 337 12.52 39.06 1.92
CA ALA A 337 11.08 39.14 1.68
C ALA A 337 10.27 38.88 2.96
N PHE A 338 9.21 39.67 3.15
CA PHE A 338 8.24 39.53 4.23
C PHE A 338 7.08 38.58 3.86
N ALA A 339 6.29 38.20 4.87
CA ALA A 339 5.06 37.43 4.70
C ALA A 339 4.04 38.13 3.78
N THR A 340 3.20 37.35 3.11
CA THR A 340 2.13 37.90 2.25
C THR A 340 0.92 38.40 3.05
N ALA A 341 0.79 37.97 4.30
CA ALA A 341 -0.25 38.36 5.25
C ALA A 341 0.30 38.22 6.67
N ALA A 342 -0.27 38.96 7.61
CA ALA A 342 -0.02 38.75 9.04
C ALA A 342 -0.94 37.67 9.61
N SER A 343 -0.52 37.01 10.69
CA SER A 343 -1.33 36.04 11.44
C SER A 343 -1.87 36.65 12.74
N SER A 344 -2.56 35.83 13.54
CA SER A 344 -2.64 36.09 14.98
C SER A 344 -1.36 35.60 15.65
N ASP A 345 -1.06 36.17 16.80
CA ASP A 345 -0.03 35.73 17.73
C ASP A 345 -0.20 34.24 18.07
N ASP A 346 0.89 33.48 18.00
CA ASP A 346 0.98 32.04 18.22
C ASP A 346 -0.01 31.20 17.38
N GLU A 347 -0.16 31.53 16.09
CA GLU A 347 -1.09 30.81 15.24
C GLU A 347 -0.65 29.35 15.05
N THR A 348 -1.58 28.41 15.27
CA THR A 348 -1.33 26.99 15.08
C THR A 348 -2.02 26.43 13.83
N MET A 349 -1.32 25.58 13.08
CA MET A 349 -1.90 24.84 11.96
C MET A 349 -1.42 23.38 11.94
N SER A 350 -2.28 22.48 11.45
CA SER A 350 -1.97 21.05 11.28
C SER A 350 -2.00 20.66 9.80
N PHE A 351 -1.03 19.85 9.39
CA PHE A 351 -0.91 19.32 8.03
C PHE A 351 -0.75 17.80 8.07
N ASP A 352 -1.50 17.09 7.21
CA ASP A 352 -1.22 15.70 6.91
C ASP A 352 -0.13 15.61 5.84
N LEU A 353 0.92 14.83 6.12
CA LEU A 353 2.08 14.71 5.26
C LEU A 353 1.99 13.41 4.43
N ASP A 354 2.31 13.52 3.15
CA ASP A 354 2.49 12.37 2.25
C ASP A 354 3.64 11.48 2.78
N PRO A 355 3.40 10.21 3.14
CA PRO A 355 4.43 9.34 3.68
C PRO A 355 5.65 9.16 2.76
N SER A 356 5.51 9.38 1.45
CA SER A 356 6.60 9.28 0.47
C SER A 356 7.70 10.34 0.64
N VAL A 357 7.47 11.38 1.46
CA VAL A 357 8.50 12.37 1.78
C VAL A 357 9.53 11.86 2.78
N PHE A 358 9.20 10.81 3.53
CA PHE A 358 10.08 10.24 4.54
C PHE A 358 10.95 9.14 3.96
N ARG A 359 12.14 9.02 4.52
CA ARG A 359 13.05 7.89 4.26
C ARG A 359 13.60 7.37 5.58
N ARG A 360 13.99 6.09 5.57
CA ARG A 360 14.74 5.47 6.66
C ARG A 360 16.04 6.23 6.92
N GLY A 361 16.50 6.18 8.17
CA GLY A 361 17.72 6.80 8.64
C GLY A 361 17.55 8.26 9.02
N THR A 362 18.65 9.01 9.03
CA THR A 362 18.65 10.41 9.44
C THR A 362 18.11 11.31 8.34
N ILE A 363 17.08 12.10 8.65
CA ILE A 363 16.50 13.14 7.80
C ILE A 363 16.59 14.50 8.50
N VAL A 364 16.50 15.60 7.75
CA VAL A 364 16.43 16.95 8.28
C VAL A 364 15.03 17.53 8.08
N VAL A 365 14.42 17.95 9.19
CA VAL A 365 13.23 18.80 9.18
C VAL A 365 13.72 20.24 9.27
N ALA A 366 13.29 21.09 8.36
CA ALA A 366 13.73 22.47 8.27
C ALA A 366 12.52 23.40 8.11
N ALA A 367 12.57 24.57 8.71
CA ALA A 367 11.52 25.57 8.61
C ALA A 367 12.11 26.96 8.38
N LEU A 368 11.36 27.82 7.71
CA LEU A 368 11.58 29.26 7.76
C LEU A 368 10.31 29.93 8.26
N VAL A 369 10.48 30.97 9.06
CA VAL A 369 9.41 31.84 9.55
C VAL A 369 9.70 33.25 9.05
N LYS A 370 8.66 33.97 8.60
CA LYS A 370 8.80 35.33 8.07
C LYS A 370 7.89 36.30 8.77
N GLN A 371 8.45 37.43 9.16
CA GLN A 371 7.69 38.57 9.68
C GLN A 371 6.81 39.19 8.59
N ALA A 372 5.73 39.85 9.00
CA ALA A 372 4.84 40.61 8.13
C ALA A 372 5.46 41.94 7.69
N ASN A 373 6.35 42.52 8.50
CA ASN A 373 7.03 43.78 8.20
C ASN A 373 8.24 44.02 9.12
N ALA A 374 9.00 45.08 8.82
CA ALA A 374 10.23 45.46 9.52
C ALA A 374 10.05 45.90 10.99
N SER A 375 8.82 46.05 11.47
CA SER A 375 8.48 46.48 12.83
C SER A 375 7.60 45.48 13.59
N SER A 376 7.34 44.30 13.04
CA SER A 376 6.69 43.21 13.77
C SER A 376 7.65 42.67 14.82
N SER A 377 7.17 42.46 16.05
CA SER A 377 7.96 42.10 17.23
C SER A 377 7.58 40.74 17.81
N ASP A 378 6.66 40.04 17.18
CA ASP A 378 5.89 38.89 17.67
C ASP A 378 6.33 37.57 17.01
N LEU A 379 7.59 37.42 16.60
CA LEU A 379 8.00 36.15 16.00
C LEU A 379 7.95 35.01 17.03
N SER A 380 7.18 33.96 16.75
CA SER A 380 7.17 32.70 17.50
C SER A 380 7.34 31.48 16.58
N PHE A 381 8.00 30.45 17.08
CA PHE A 381 8.17 29.17 16.38
C PHE A 381 8.23 27.97 17.34
N ASP A 382 7.37 26.99 17.07
CA ASP A 382 7.49 25.61 17.54
C ASP A 382 6.88 24.63 16.53
N LEU A 383 7.31 23.38 16.56
CA LEU A 383 6.89 22.37 15.59
C LEU A 383 6.88 20.98 16.21
N ARG A 384 5.75 20.28 16.07
CA ARG A 384 5.57 18.88 16.43
C ARG A 384 5.35 18.02 15.20
N LEU A 385 6.05 16.89 15.14
CA LEU A 385 5.90 15.87 14.11
C LEU A 385 5.52 14.54 14.76
N ARG A 386 4.35 14.03 14.41
CA ARG A 386 3.86 12.70 14.82
C ARG A 386 3.74 11.80 13.60
N ALA A 387 4.07 10.53 13.74
CA ALA A 387 4.01 9.57 12.65
C ALA A 387 3.61 8.19 13.13
N ARG A 388 2.84 7.47 12.32
CA ARG A 388 2.72 6.02 12.44
C ARG A 388 3.85 5.37 11.67
N VAL A 389 4.65 4.54 12.34
CA VAL A 389 5.83 3.88 11.78
C VAL A 389 5.67 2.37 11.88
N ARG A 390 5.98 1.67 10.78
CA ARG A 390 6.14 0.22 10.74
C ARG A 390 7.60 -0.13 10.92
N ALA A 391 7.91 -0.91 11.94
CA ALA A 391 9.25 -1.39 12.21
C ALA A 391 9.67 -2.47 11.19
N ASP A 392 10.98 -2.57 10.96
CA ASP A 392 11.53 -3.69 10.23
C ASP A 392 11.31 -4.99 11.01
N VAL A 393 11.00 -6.05 10.27
CA VAL A 393 10.93 -7.39 10.85
C VAL A 393 12.36 -7.92 10.97
N PRO A 394 12.81 -8.35 12.17
CA PRO A 394 14.13 -8.93 12.31
C PRO A 394 14.21 -10.21 11.46
N GLU A 395 15.26 -10.34 10.64
CA GLU A 395 15.57 -11.59 9.94
C GLU A 395 15.86 -12.68 10.98
N VAL A 396 14.88 -13.54 11.26
CA VAL A 396 15.11 -14.73 12.06
C VAL A 396 15.70 -15.78 11.13
N ASP A 397 17.03 -15.88 11.11
CA ASP A 397 17.76 -16.91 10.38
C ASP A 397 17.34 -18.31 10.90
N GLY A 398 16.46 -19.00 10.15
CA GLY A 398 16.12 -20.42 10.36
C GLY A 398 15.14 -20.79 11.49
N GLY A 399 14.26 -19.89 11.94
CA GLY A 399 13.43 -20.10 13.12
C GLY A 399 12.20 -21.02 12.93
N VAL A 400 12.30 -22.27 13.42
CA VAL A 400 11.16 -23.14 13.73
C VAL A 400 10.04 -22.35 14.42
N ALA A 401 8.79 -22.60 14.02
CA ALA A 401 7.61 -21.95 14.61
C ALA A 401 7.69 -21.93 16.16
N PRO A 402 7.49 -20.76 16.81
CA PRO A 402 7.50 -20.67 18.27
C PRO A 402 6.43 -21.58 18.86
N ARG A 403 6.73 -22.23 19.98
CA ARG A 403 5.73 -23.03 20.69
C ARG A 403 4.61 -22.12 21.19
N PRO A 404 3.37 -22.63 21.37
CA PRO A 404 2.23 -21.86 21.90
C PRO A 404 2.49 -21.21 23.27
N ASP A 405 3.54 -21.62 23.98
CA ASP A 405 3.95 -21.09 25.29
C ASP A 405 5.01 -19.96 25.22
N GLY A 406 5.40 -19.53 24.01
CA GLY A 406 6.38 -18.46 23.81
C GLY A 406 7.85 -18.88 24.05
N SER A 407 8.14 -20.17 24.18
CA SER A 407 9.52 -20.66 24.28
C SER A 407 10.18 -20.83 22.92
N THR A 408 11.44 -20.39 22.79
CA THR A 408 12.30 -20.72 21.64
C THR A 408 12.89 -22.13 21.82
N PRO A 409 13.07 -22.91 20.74
CA PRO A 409 13.77 -24.19 20.83
C PRO A 409 15.24 -23.93 21.18
N THR A 410 15.70 -24.41 22.34
CA THR A 410 17.14 -24.44 22.65
C THR A 410 17.82 -25.48 21.76
N GLU A 411 18.81 -25.06 20.98
CA GLU A 411 19.71 -25.99 20.27
C GLU A 411 20.41 -26.90 21.30
N ASP A 412 20.15 -28.20 21.22
CA ASP A 412 20.86 -29.22 22.00
C ASP A 412 22.32 -29.28 21.53
N GLY A 413 23.25 -29.08 22.46
CA GLY A 413 24.69 -29.04 22.22
C GLY A 413 25.23 -30.30 21.55
N GLY A 414 25.60 -30.17 20.28
CA GLY A 414 26.31 -31.18 19.48
C GLY A 414 27.82 -31.18 19.71
N SER A 415 28.27 -32.20 20.43
CA SER A 415 29.64 -32.73 20.57
C SER A 415 30.64 -32.37 19.45
N THR A 416 31.82 -31.89 19.87
CA THR A 416 32.99 -31.62 19.03
C THR A 416 33.62 -32.90 18.48
N THR A 417 33.82 -32.95 17.15
CA THR A 417 34.83 -33.81 16.51
C THR A 417 35.64 -32.96 15.53
N PRO A 418 36.99 -33.01 15.54
CA PRO A 418 37.81 -32.15 14.70
C PRO A 418 37.95 -32.71 13.27
N PRO A 419 38.28 -31.87 12.27
CA PRO A 419 38.35 -32.27 10.88
C PRO A 419 39.64 -33.05 10.58
N ARG A 420 39.55 -33.99 9.64
CA ARG A 420 40.70 -34.65 9.03
C ARG A 420 41.23 -33.79 7.89
N ASP A 421 42.50 -33.44 7.99
CA ASP A 421 43.34 -32.94 6.91
C ASP A 421 43.47 -33.96 5.77
N GLY A 422 43.49 -33.46 4.54
CA GLY A 422 43.78 -34.22 3.33
C GLY A 422 44.16 -33.29 2.20
N GLY A 423 45.39 -32.77 2.24
CA GLY A 423 45.95 -31.91 1.21
C GLY A 423 46.49 -32.66 -0.01
N SER A 424 46.56 -31.87 -1.09
CA SER A 424 47.47 -31.91 -2.26
C SER A 424 47.41 -33.10 -3.23
N THR A 425 47.24 -32.79 -4.53
CA THR A 425 48.38 -32.70 -5.48
C THR A 425 48.00 -31.92 -6.75
N GLU A 426 48.99 -31.17 -7.25
CA GLU A 426 49.02 -30.28 -8.41
C GLU A 426 49.16 -30.98 -9.78
N GLU A 427 49.23 -30.12 -10.82
CA GLU A 427 49.63 -30.27 -12.23
C GLU A 427 48.50 -30.63 -13.22
N GLY A 428 48.31 -29.95 -14.36
CA GLY A 428 49.04 -28.86 -15.02
C GLY A 428 48.59 -28.74 -16.49
N GLY A 429 48.70 -27.52 -17.07
CA GLY A 429 48.60 -27.23 -18.52
C GLY A 429 47.17 -27.09 -19.08
N GLY A 430 46.81 -26.13 -19.93
CA GLY A 430 47.55 -25.13 -20.70
C GLY A 430 46.84 -24.93 -22.04
N GLY A 431 46.41 -23.71 -22.34
CA GLY A 431 46.34 -23.17 -23.72
C GLY A 431 44.99 -23.12 -24.46
N GLY A 432 44.68 -21.91 -24.94
CA GLY A 432 43.79 -21.61 -26.07
C GLY A 432 42.33 -21.36 -25.68
N GLY A 433 41.70 -20.20 -25.93
CA GLY A 433 41.97 -19.13 -26.88
C GLY A 433 40.63 -18.55 -27.34
N CYS A 434 40.68 -17.35 -27.90
CA CYS A 434 39.61 -16.60 -28.59
C CYS A 434 38.62 -15.82 -27.71
N GLY A 435 38.92 -14.53 -27.57
CA GLY A 435 37.91 -13.52 -27.33
C GLY A 435 37.13 -13.17 -28.60
N CYS A 436 36.01 -12.48 -28.42
CA CYS A 436 35.50 -11.43 -29.30
C CYS A 436 34.38 -10.69 -28.58
N SER A 437 34.60 -9.41 -28.34
CA SER A 437 33.62 -8.39 -27.95
C SER A 437 32.73 -8.01 -29.12
N ALA A 438 31.44 -7.76 -28.87
CA ALA A 438 30.62 -6.88 -29.70
C ALA A 438 29.49 -6.28 -28.85
N GLY A 439 29.52 -4.96 -28.71
CA GLY A 439 28.37 -4.16 -28.28
C GLY A 439 27.40 -3.93 -29.44
N GLY A 440 26.17 -3.58 -29.09
CA GLY A 440 25.14 -3.11 -30.00
C GLY A 440 23.91 -2.69 -29.20
N ASP A 441 23.63 -1.39 -29.20
CA ASP A 441 22.48 -0.75 -28.58
C ASP A 441 21.14 -1.22 -29.19
N PRO A 442 20.02 -1.16 -28.44
CA PRO A 442 18.71 -1.61 -28.93
C PRO A 442 18.03 -0.54 -29.80
N VAL A 443 17.43 -1.00 -30.91
CA VAL A 443 16.53 -0.21 -31.76
C VAL A 443 15.09 -0.44 -31.29
N SER A 444 14.42 0.66 -30.97
CA SER A 444 12.99 0.74 -30.62
C SER A 444 12.10 0.44 -31.84
N ALA A 445 11.09 -0.43 -31.66
CA ALA A 445 9.93 -0.54 -32.54
C ALA A 445 8.66 -0.87 -31.73
N PRO A 446 7.48 -0.36 -32.12
CA PRO A 446 6.30 -0.27 -31.26
C PRO A 446 5.50 -1.57 -31.14
N LEU A 447 4.79 -1.65 -30.02
CA LEU A 447 3.92 -2.73 -29.53
C LEU A 447 2.77 -3.08 -30.49
N LEU A 448 2.72 -4.34 -30.91
CA LEU A 448 1.51 -5.01 -31.41
C LEU A 448 0.97 -5.90 -30.28
N GLY A 449 -0.29 -5.70 -29.92
CA GLY A 449 -0.97 -6.37 -28.82
C GLY A 449 -0.98 -7.90 -28.97
N LEU A 450 -0.55 -8.58 -27.91
CA LEU A 450 -0.57 -10.04 -27.82
C LEU A 450 -1.65 -10.45 -26.82
N TRP A 451 -2.70 -11.10 -27.32
CA TRP A 451 -3.71 -11.76 -26.50
C TRP A 451 -3.13 -13.06 -25.92
N TRP A 452 -3.11 -13.18 -24.58
CA TRP A 452 -2.82 -14.44 -23.90
C TRP A 452 -4.15 -15.16 -23.60
N ALA A 453 -4.40 -16.26 -24.30
CA ALA A 453 -5.42 -17.24 -23.91
C ALA A 453 -4.70 -18.47 -23.37
N ILE A 454 -4.72 -18.67 -22.05
CA ILE A 454 -4.21 -19.89 -21.41
C ILE A 454 -5.20 -21.01 -21.71
N ARG A 455 -4.72 -22.04 -22.42
CA ARG A 455 -5.52 -23.17 -22.89
C ARG A 455 -5.21 -24.40 -22.04
N ARG A 456 -6.24 -25.06 -21.48
CA ARG A 456 -6.18 -26.49 -21.18
C ARG A 456 -7.42 -27.22 -21.68
N ARG A 457 -7.17 -28.29 -22.45
CA ARG A 457 -8.16 -29.25 -22.96
C ARG A 457 -8.72 -30.07 -21.80
N ARG A 458 -10.04 -30.00 -21.54
CA ARG A 458 -10.72 -31.07 -20.79
C ARG A 458 -10.81 -32.33 -21.65
N ARG A 459 -10.32 -33.46 -21.13
CA ARG A 459 -10.64 -34.79 -21.67
C ARG A 459 -12.11 -35.07 -21.36
N ARG A 460 -12.94 -35.20 -22.40
CA ARG A 460 -14.27 -35.81 -22.26
C ARG A 460 -14.09 -37.28 -21.86
N LEU A 461 -14.61 -37.64 -20.69
CA LEU A 461 -15.01 -39.00 -20.40
C LEU A 461 -16.30 -39.25 -21.18
N GLU A 462 -16.20 -39.95 -22.30
CA GLU A 462 -17.36 -40.53 -22.98
C GLU A 462 -17.69 -41.86 -22.28
N GLY A 463 -18.79 -41.89 -21.54
CA GLY A 463 -19.44 -43.11 -21.07
C GLY A 463 -20.74 -43.30 -21.84
N ARG A 464 -20.78 -44.36 -22.67
CA ARG A 464 -22.00 -45.00 -23.14
C ARG A 464 -22.33 -46.17 -22.22
#